data_AF-A0A2V2ER64-F1
#
_entry.id   AF-A0A2V2ER64-F1
#
_cell.length_a   1.000
_cell.length_b   1.000
_cell.length_c   1.000
_cell.angle_alpha   90.00
_cell.angle_beta   90.00
_cell.angle_gamma   90.00
#
_symmetry.space_group_name_H-M   'P 1'
#
loop_
_entity.id
_entity.type
_entity.pdbx_description
1 polymer ?
#
loop_
_entity_poly.entity_id
_entity_poly.type
_entity_poly.pdbx_seq_one_letter_code
_entity_poly.pdbx_strand_id
1 'polypeptide(L)' 'RKEMPHTFFLIPGYGAQGGTADDLKVCFNKDGLGGIVNSSRGILCAYKQEKYKGSSYYEAARQACIDMKNDLNRAIKA' A
#
# COMPACT_ATOMS: atom_id res chain seq x y z
N ARG A 1 -0.03 -17.23 -6.08
CA ARG A 1 0.67 -17.02 -7.38
C ARG A 1 0.97 -18.30 -8.18
N LYS A 2 1.04 -19.49 -7.56
CA LYS A 2 1.43 -20.76 -8.24
C LYS A 2 0.67 -21.05 -9.53
N GLU A 3 -0.65 -20.85 -9.53
CA GLU A 3 -1.51 -21.06 -10.71
C GLU A 3 -1.45 -19.94 -11.76
N MET A 4 -0.96 -18.75 -11.39
CA MET A 4 -0.92 -17.57 -12.26
C MET A 4 0.43 -16.82 -12.09
N PRO A 5 1.55 -17.43 -12.51
CA PRO A 5 2.88 -16.92 -12.20
C PRO A 5 3.22 -15.60 -12.90
N HIS A 6 2.62 -15.34 -14.08
CA HIS A 6 2.90 -14.17 -14.92
C HIS A 6 1.86 -13.05 -14.81
N THR A 7 0.80 -13.25 -14.04
CA THR A 7 -0.29 -12.27 -13.90
C THR A 7 0.04 -11.22 -12.85
N PHE A 8 -0.32 -9.96 -13.14
CA PHE A 8 -0.34 -8.88 -12.16
C PHE A 8 -1.64 -8.92 -11.36
N PHE A 9 -1.54 -8.84 -10.04
CA PHE A 9 -2.71 -8.72 -9.18
C PHE A 9 -2.95 -7.26 -8.81
N LEU A 10 -4.18 -6.80 -9.00
CA LEU A 10 -4.66 -5.57 -8.39
C LEU A 10 -5.16 -5.89 -6.98
N ILE A 11 -4.58 -5.23 -5.98
CA ILE A 11 -4.84 -5.47 -4.56
C ILE A 11 -5.59 -4.23 -4.03
N PRO A 12 -6.91 -4.30 -3.81
CA PRO A 12 -7.69 -3.18 -3.33
C PRO A 12 -7.63 -3.04 -1.80
N GLY A 13 -7.81 -1.82 -1.30
CA GLY A 13 -8.24 -1.61 0.08
C GLY A 13 -7.15 -1.75 1.15
N TYR A 14 -5.88 -1.55 0.80
CA TYR A 14 -4.79 -1.51 1.78
C TYR A 14 -5.11 -0.56 2.95
N GLY A 15 -4.94 -1.06 4.18
CA GLY A 15 -5.26 -0.36 5.43
C GLY A 15 -6.76 -0.25 5.75
N ALA A 16 -7.62 0.05 4.77
CA ALA A 16 -9.05 0.27 5.01
C ALA A 16 -9.89 -1.02 5.16
N GLN A 17 -9.46 -2.12 4.53
CA GLN A 17 -10.12 -3.44 4.62
C GLN A 17 -9.43 -4.38 5.62
N GLY A 18 -8.53 -3.85 6.47
CA GLY A 18 -7.80 -4.64 7.47
C GLY A 18 -6.65 -5.48 6.91
N GLY A 19 -6.39 -5.44 5.60
CA GLY A 19 -5.22 -6.09 5.01
C GLY A 19 -3.93 -5.36 5.41
N THR A 20 -3.06 -6.07 6.11
CA THR A 20 -1.73 -5.58 6.49
C THR A 20 -0.76 -5.77 5.33
N ALA A 21 0.39 -5.07 5.34
CA ALA A 21 1.41 -5.30 4.32
C ALA A 21 1.93 -6.75 4.33
N ASP A 22 1.92 -7.42 5.48
CA ASP A 22 2.37 -8.80 5.63
C ASP A 22 1.41 -9.80 4.94
N ASP A 23 0.10 -9.55 4.98
CA ASP A 23 -0.91 -10.33 4.26
C ASP A 23 -0.74 -10.26 2.74
N LEU A 24 -0.15 -9.16 2.24
CA LEU A 24 0.02 -8.93 0.80
C LEU A 24 1.25 -9.63 0.21
N LYS A 25 2.16 -10.14 1.04
CA LYS A 25 3.42 -10.76 0.58
C LYS A 25 3.18 -11.90 -0.43
N VAL A 26 2.11 -12.68 -0.24
CA VAL A 26 1.73 -13.80 -1.12
C VAL A 26 1.31 -13.37 -2.54
N CYS A 27 0.99 -12.09 -2.73
CA CYS A 27 0.61 -11.51 -4.02
C CYS A 27 1.82 -11.11 -4.87
N PHE A 28 3.01 -11.00 -4.28
CA PHE A 28 4.24 -10.64 -4.97
C PHE A 28 5.09 -11.86 -5.31
N ASN A 29 5.92 -11.75 -6.34
CA ASN A 29 6.92 -12.76 -6.66
C ASN A 29 8.18 -12.58 -5.81
N LYS A 30 9.16 -13.47 -5.98
CA LYS A 30 10.44 -13.45 -5.25
C LYS A 30 11.25 -12.15 -5.41
N ASP A 31 10.98 -11.40 -6.47
CA ASP A 31 11.65 -10.14 -6.78
C ASP A 31 10.82 -8.92 -6.29
N GLY A 32 9.71 -9.16 -5.59
CA GLY A 32 8.80 -8.13 -5.07
C GLY A 32 7.86 -7.51 -6.11
N LEU A 33 7.72 -8.13 -7.28
CA LEU A 33 6.92 -7.67 -8.42
C LEU A 33 5.63 -8.49 -8.60
N GLY A 34 4.76 -8.05 -9.50
CA GLY A 34 3.53 -8.79 -9.87
C GLY A 34 2.28 -8.43 -9.06
N GLY A 35 2.34 -7.37 -8.25
CA GLY A 35 1.19 -6.81 -7.55
C GLY A 35 1.15 -5.28 -7.66
N ILE A 36 -0.05 -4.72 -7.79
CA ILE A 36 -0.33 -3.29 -7.72
C ILE A 36 -1.25 -3.07 -6.52
N VAL A 37 -0.80 -2.32 -5.53
CA VAL A 37 -1.59 -2.03 -4.32
C VAL A 37 -2.32 -0.70 -4.48
N ASN A 38 -3.63 -0.71 -4.33
CA ASN A 38 -4.46 0.48 -4.41
C ASN A 38 -4.86 0.97 -3.01
N SER A 39 -4.66 2.28 -2.77
CA SER A 39 -5.17 3.00 -1.62
C SER A 39 -5.73 4.36 -2.05
N SER A 40 -7.06 4.45 -2.23
CA SER A 40 -7.69 5.72 -2.65
C SER A 40 -7.91 6.65 -1.44
N ARG A 41 -8.90 6.35 -0.59
CA ARG A 41 -9.25 7.23 0.55
C ARG A 41 -8.11 7.39 1.56
N GLY A 42 -7.27 6.36 1.73
CA GLY A 42 -6.12 6.42 2.62
C GLY A 42 -5.11 7.51 2.24
N ILE A 43 -4.97 7.79 0.93
CA ILE A 43 -4.10 8.84 0.40
C ILE A 43 -4.88 10.15 0.21
N LEU A 44 -6.01 10.12 -0.52
CA LEU A 44 -6.78 11.31 -0.88
C LEU A 44 -7.35 12.06 0.34
N CYS A 45 -7.67 11.34 1.41
CA CYS A 45 -8.20 11.92 2.65
C CYS A 45 -7.19 11.89 3.79
N ALA A 46 -5.89 11.71 3.50
CA ALA A 46 -4.84 11.64 4.51
C ALA A 46 -4.86 12.86 5.46
N TYR A 47 -5.10 14.07 4.93
CA TYR A 47 -5.16 15.31 5.72
C TYR A 47 -6.25 15.34 6.80
N LYS A 48 -7.22 14.43 6.75
CA LYS A 48 -8.25 14.29 7.79
C LYS A 48 -7.83 13.39 8.95
N GLN A 49 -6.71 12.68 8.83
CA GLN A 49 -6.20 11.78 9.86
C GLN A 49 -5.33 12.56 10.84
N GLU A 50 -5.45 12.26 12.13
CA GLU A 50 -4.68 12.94 13.19
C GLU A 50 -3.16 12.83 12.95
N LYS A 51 -2.70 11.72 12.35
CA LYS A 51 -1.30 11.48 11.96
C LYS A 51 -0.71 12.58 11.06
N TYR A 52 -1.52 13.21 10.22
CA TYR A 52 -1.08 14.21 9.24
C TYR A 52 -1.61 15.62 9.56
N LYS A 53 -2.01 15.84 10.81
CA LYS A 53 -2.55 17.12 11.26
C LYS A 53 -1.51 18.23 11.11
N GLY A 54 -1.96 19.39 10.63
CA GLY A 54 -1.10 20.55 10.38
C GLY A 54 -0.44 20.58 9.00
N SER A 55 -0.54 19.51 8.22
CA SER A 55 -0.13 19.50 6.80
C SER A 55 -1.25 19.99 5.88
N SER A 56 -0.88 20.58 4.74
CA SER A 56 -1.82 20.81 3.65
C SER A 56 -2.30 19.48 3.04
N TYR A 57 -3.38 19.52 2.24
CA TYR A 57 -3.96 18.30 1.67
C TYR A 57 -2.97 17.51 0.78
N TYR A 58 -2.12 18.20 0.03
CA TYR A 58 -1.16 17.58 -0.87
C TYR A 58 0.09 17.07 -0.14
N GLU A 59 0.52 17.75 0.93
CA GLU A 59 1.60 17.27 1.79
C GLU A 59 1.20 16.00 2.53
N ALA A 60 -0.01 15.98 3.10
CA ALA A 60 -0.54 14.80 3.76
C ALA A 60 -0.67 13.62 2.78
N ALA A 61 -1.19 13.86 1.57
CA ALA A 61 -1.28 12.83 0.53
C ALA A 61 0.11 12.29 0.13
N ARG A 62 1.09 13.19 -0.06
CA ARG A 62 2.48 12.80 -0.35
C ARG A 62 3.06 11.94 0.77
N GLN A 63 2.89 12.35 2.02
CA GLN A 63 3.41 11.61 3.16
C GLN A 63 2.73 10.24 3.30
N ALA A 64 1.41 10.16 3.10
CA ALA A 64 0.68 8.90 3.08
C ALA A 64 1.20 7.93 1.99
N CYS A 65 1.51 8.42 0.79
CA CYS A 65 2.14 7.62 -0.26
C CYS A 65 3.51 7.07 0.16
N ILE A 66 4.34 7.90 0.80
CA ILE A 66 5.67 7.51 1.27
C ILE A 66 5.56 6.45 2.36
N ASP A 67 4.67 6.65 3.33
CA ASP A 67 4.45 5.71 4.43
C ASP A 67 3.96 4.35 3.91
N MET A 68 2.98 4.35 3.00
CA MET A 68 2.48 3.14 2.35
C MET A 68 3.60 2.41 1.58
N LYS A 69 4.42 3.15 0.81
CA LYS A 69 5.57 2.59 0.10
C LYS A 69 6.57 1.93 1.06
N ASN A 70 6.85 2.57 2.19
CA ASN A 70 7.81 2.07 3.16
C ASN A 70 7.29 0.82 3.87
N ASP A 71 6.03 0.79 4.27
CA ASP A 71 5.42 -0.40 4.89
C ASP A 71 5.32 -1.58 3.93
N LEU A 72 4.93 -1.35 2.67
CA LEU A 72 4.94 -2.40 1.65
C LEU A 72 6.35 -2.94 1.39
N ASN A 73 7.36 -2.07 1.27
CA ASN A 73 8.74 -2.52 1.08
C ASN A 73 9.26 -3.31 2.28
N ARG A 74 8.88 -2.95 3.52
CA ARG A 74 9.19 -3.71 4.73
C ARG A 74 8.67 -5.14 4.61
N ALA A 75 7.40 -5.33 4.24
CA ALA A 75 6.80 -6.67 4.17
C ALA A 75 7.29 -7.49 2.97
N ILE A 76 7.51 -6.85 1.82
CA ILE A 76 7.87 -7.53 0.56
C ILE A 76 9.36 -7.92 0.54
N LYS A 77 10.25 -7.08 1.09
CA LYS A 77 11.71 -7.33 1.09
C LYS A 77 12.23 -8.01 2.35
N ALA A 78 11.38 -8.25 3.36
CA ALA A 78 11.71 -9.05 4.53
C ALA A 78 11.79 -10.55 4.23
#